data_AF-A0A3A5BAC9-F1
#
_entry.id   AF-A0A3A5BAC9-F1
#
_cell.length_a   1.000
_cell.length_b   1.000
_cell.length_c   1.000
_cell.angle_alpha   90.00
_cell.angle_beta   90.00
_cell.angle_gamma   90.00
#
_symmetry.space_group_name_H-M   'P 1'
#
loop_
_entity.id
_entity.type
_entity.pdbx_description
1 polymer ?
#
loop_
_entity_poly.entity_id
_entity_poly.type
_entity_poly.pdbx_seq_one_letter_code
_entity_poly.pdbx_strand_id
1 'polypeptide(L)'
;MVTLEEAKEVALHLVDTVAPISVIAFGSVATEGQGNDLDLLVVTEQEEMQGEVSASLRSFFKRFAIDCFVSSRAELDRSFRSGSPFLRLVQRQGRVLYMKDALTEWIRLAEEDLREAAYLSKGGFYRGACFAAQQSLEKALKAELLKRGWELERIHSIRRLAAILEGYGLRLQCDEEEIDFLDSIYRGRYPAEEGLLPLKSPGSRDAARAIAAAEKIVSQLPVMRDYSS
;
A
#
# COMPACT_ATOMS: atom_id res chain seq x y z
N MET A 1 -10.37 -27.73 0.41
CA MET A 1 -9.28 -26.76 0.20
C MET A 1 -9.83 -25.42 0.62
N VAL A 2 -9.07 -24.68 1.42
CA VAL A 2 -9.41 -23.31 1.82
C VAL A 2 -9.10 -22.39 0.65
N THR A 3 -9.98 -21.44 0.39
CA THR A 3 -9.80 -20.44 -0.66
C THR A 3 -9.40 -19.09 -0.06
N LEU A 4 -8.87 -18.20 -0.91
CA LEU A 4 -8.58 -16.82 -0.52
C LEU A 4 -9.84 -16.07 -0.06
N GLU A 5 -11.00 -16.39 -0.63
CA GLU A 5 -12.27 -15.76 -0.24
C GLU A 5 -12.68 -16.17 1.18
N GLU A 6 -12.51 -17.45 1.53
CA GLU A 6 -12.70 -17.92 2.90
C GLU A 6 -11.66 -17.32 3.86
N ALA A 7 -10.43 -17.08 3.40
CA ALA A 7 -9.43 -16.38 4.20
C ALA A 7 -9.85 -14.94 4.51
N LYS A 8 -10.43 -14.22 3.52
CA LYS A 8 -11.01 -12.88 3.73
C LYS A 8 -12.18 -12.93 4.72
N GLU A 9 -13.05 -13.94 4.63
CA GLU A 9 -14.15 -14.16 5.59
C GLU A 9 -13.61 -14.32 7.02
N VAL A 10 -12.57 -15.14 7.21
CA VAL A 10 -11.91 -15.33 8.51
C VAL A 10 -11.28 -14.02 9.01
N ALA A 11 -10.63 -13.25 8.13
CA ALA A 11 -10.05 -11.97 8.48
C ALA A 11 -11.11 -10.97 8.95
N LEU A 12 -12.24 -10.86 8.25
CA LEU A 12 -13.36 -9.99 8.66
C LEU A 12 -13.92 -10.40 10.03
N HIS A 13 -14.09 -11.70 10.27
CA HIS A 13 -14.51 -12.19 11.58
C HIS A 13 -13.56 -11.76 12.69
N LEU A 14 -12.24 -11.89 12.47
CA LEU A 14 -11.23 -11.45 13.44
C LEU A 14 -11.28 -9.93 13.68
N VAL A 15 -11.57 -9.14 12.65
CA VAL A 15 -11.75 -7.68 12.79
C VAL A 15 -12.86 -7.37 13.78
N ASP A 16 -13.99 -8.06 13.67
CA ASP A 16 -15.16 -7.82 14.52
C ASP A 16 -14.98 -8.33 15.95
N THR A 17 -14.20 -9.39 16.16
CA THR A 17 -14.09 -10.05 17.48
C THR A 17 -12.88 -9.64 18.30
N VAL A 18 -11.74 -9.36 17.66
CA VAL A 18 -10.47 -9.08 18.36
C VAL A 18 -9.83 -7.75 17.95
N ALA A 19 -10.40 -7.04 16.96
CA ALA A 19 -9.93 -5.73 16.50
C ALA A 19 -8.40 -5.66 16.29
N PRO A 20 -7.82 -6.52 15.43
CA PRO A 20 -6.38 -6.61 15.24
C PRO A 20 -5.84 -5.35 14.53
N ILE A 21 -4.51 -5.18 14.56
CA ILE A 21 -3.80 -4.20 13.74
C ILE A 21 -3.74 -4.69 12.29
N SER A 22 -3.42 -5.97 12.07
CA SER A 22 -3.39 -6.54 10.72
C SER A 22 -3.64 -8.04 10.74
N VAL A 23 -4.22 -8.54 9.66
CA VAL A 23 -4.36 -9.97 9.38
C VAL A 23 -3.66 -10.26 8.06
N ILE A 24 -2.69 -11.17 8.08
CA ILE A 24 -1.85 -11.52 6.93
C ILE A 24 -1.98 -13.01 6.70
N ALA A 25 -2.45 -13.42 5.52
CA ALA A 25 -2.32 -14.80 5.08
C ALA A 25 -0.92 -15.04 4.54
N PHE A 26 -0.35 -16.22 4.77
CA PHE A 26 0.88 -16.65 4.10
C PHE A 26 0.72 -18.10 3.62
N GLY A 27 1.78 -18.69 3.06
CA GLY A 27 1.70 -20.05 2.53
C GLY A 27 0.82 -20.17 1.27
N SER A 28 0.26 -21.36 1.06
CA SER A 28 -0.40 -21.77 -0.19
C SER A 28 -1.60 -20.90 -0.55
N VAL A 29 -2.48 -20.60 0.41
CA VAL A 29 -3.66 -19.73 0.18
C VAL A 29 -3.24 -18.33 -0.29
N ALA A 30 -2.16 -17.77 0.27
CA ALA A 30 -1.68 -16.46 -0.11
C ALA A 30 -1.04 -16.42 -1.51
N THR A 31 -0.29 -17.48 -1.88
CA THR A 31 0.47 -17.54 -3.14
C THR A 31 -0.33 -18.10 -4.31
N GLU A 32 -1.17 -19.10 -4.07
CA GLU A 32 -1.89 -19.88 -5.10
C GLU A 32 -3.41 -19.58 -5.09
N GLY A 33 -3.90 -18.85 -4.09
CA GLY A 33 -5.32 -18.53 -3.93
C GLY A 33 -6.15 -19.65 -3.30
N GLN A 34 -5.56 -20.83 -3.08
CA GLN A 34 -6.17 -21.95 -2.37
C GLN A 34 -5.11 -22.83 -1.70
N GLY A 35 -5.50 -23.58 -0.66
CA GLY A 35 -4.61 -24.40 0.16
C GLY A 35 -5.32 -25.52 0.91
N ASN A 36 -4.56 -26.40 1.56
CA ASN A 36 -5.14 -27.43 2.43
C ASN A 36 -5.49 -26.89 3.82
N ASP A 37 -4.69 -25.92 4.26
CA ASP A 37 -4.72 -25.21 5.52
C ASP A 37 -4.68 -23.69 5.25
N LEU A 38 -5.06 -22.94 6.27
CA LEU A 38 -5.00 -21.48 6.26
C LEU A 38 -3.97 -20.99 7.27
N ASP A 39 -2.83 -20.55 6.78
CA ASP A 39 -1.79 -19.92 7.59
C ASP A 39 -2.08 -18.42 7.79
N LEU A 40 -2.23 -17.98 9.03
CA LEU A 40 -2.48 -16.58 9.38
C LEU A 40 -1.44 -16.05 10.35
N LEU A 41 -1.01 -14.81 10.12
CA LEU A 41 -0.37 -13.96 11.12
C LEU A 41 -1.36 -12.85 11.50
N VAL A 42 -1.79 -12.85 12.76
CA VAL A 42 -2.66 -11.84 13.35
C VAL A 42 -1.81 -10.94 14.24
N VAL A 43 -1.72 -9.67 13.88
CA VAL A 43 -0.97 -8.68 14.64
C VAL A 43 -1.93 -7.88 15.50
N THR A 44 -1.64 -7.76 16.79
CA THR A 44 -2.50 -7.08 17.78
C THR A 44 -1.73 -5.97 18.51
N GLU A 45 -2.44 -5.06 19.19
CA GLU A 45 -1.78 -4.06 20.05
C GLU A 45 -1.33 -4.67 21.39
N GLN A 46 -2.11 -5.60 21.93
CA GLN A 46 -1.88 -6.24 23.23
C GLN A 46 -1.00 -7.48 23.09
N GLU A 47 -0.12 -7.73 24.05
CA GLU A 47 0.61 -9.00 24.14
C GLU A 47 -0.34 -10.13 24.60
N GLU A 48 0.07 -11.38 24.37
CA GLU A 48 -0.60 -12.60 24.87
C GLU A 48 -2.02 -12.89 24.31
N MET A 49 -2.42 -12.27 23.19
CA MET A 49 -3.74 -12.45 22.57
C MET A 49 -4.02 -13.80 21.88
N GLN A 50 -3.10 -14.78 21.98
CA GLN A 50 -3.21 -16.07 21.28
C GLN A 50 -4.49 -16.82 21.69
N GLY A 51 -4.88 -16.72 22.96
CA GLY A 51 -6.08 -17.37 23.51
C GLY A 51 -7.38 -16.82 22.93
N GLU A 52 -7.57 -15.49 22.94
CA GLU A 52 -8.77 -14.86 22.41
C GLU A 52 -8.92 -15.11 20.91
N VAL A 53 -7.84 -14.95 20.15
CA VAL A 53 -7.85 -15.18 18.69
C VAL A 53 -8.21 -16.64 18.39
N SER A 54 -7.57 -17.60 19.07
CA SER A 54 -7.87 -19.02 18.88
C SER A 54 -9.31 -19.36 19.27
N ALA A 55 -9.84 -18.73 20.32
CA ALA A 55 -11.23 -18.90 20.74
C ALA A 55 -12.21 -18.34 19.69
N SER A 56 -11.91 -17.19 19.09
CA SER A 56 -12.71 -16.61 18.01
C SER A 56 -12.77 -17.51 16.77
N LEU A 57 -11.65 -18.16 16.42
CA LEU A 57 -11.57 -19.02 15.23
C LEU A 57 -12.25 -20.39 15.40
N ARG A 58 -12.79 -20.72 16.59
CA ARG A 58 -13.39 -22.04 16.87
C ARG A 58 -14.51 -22.46 15.92
N SER A 59 -15.30 -21.50 15.44
CA SER A 59 -16.37 -21.75 14.48
C SER A 59 -15.84 -22.21 13.11
N PHE A 60 -14.62 -21.80 12.74
CA PHE A 60 -14.02 -22.09 11.44
C PHE A 60 -13.20 -23.39 11.41
N PHE A 61 -12.67 -23.85 12.55
CA PHE A 61 -11.90 -25.12 12.61
C PHE A 61 -12.69 -26.36 12.14
N LYS A 62 -14.03 -26.29 12.12
CA LYS A 62 -14.88 -27.36 11.57
C LYS A 62 -14.91 -27.39 10.04
N ARG A 63 -14.58 -26.28 9.38
CA ARG A 63 -14.60 -26.13 7.92
C ARG A 63 -13.26 -26.54 7.32
N PHE A 64 -12.16 -26.13 7.96
CA PHE A 64 -10.80 -26.39 7.49
C PHE A 64 -9.76 -26.13 8.60
N ALA A 65 -8.54 -26.61 8.38
CA ALA A 65 -7.40 -26.36 9.27
C ALA A 65 -6.97 -24.89 9.17
N ILE A 66 -6.66 -24.28 10.31
CA ILE A 66 -6.15 -22.90 10.40
C ILE A 66 -4.97 -22.90 11.35
N ASP A 67 -3.80 -22.53 10.84
CA ASP A 67 -2.58 -22.34 11.62
C ASP A 67 -2.40 -20.84 11.85
N CYS A 68 -2.80 -20.38 13.04
CA CYS A 68 -2.83 -18.96 13.39
C CYS A 68 -1.72 -18.59 14.37
N PHE A 69 -0.79 -17.76 13.91
CA PHE A 69 0.23 -17.11 14.73
C PHE A 69 -0.26 -15.74 15.17
N VAL A 70 -0.25 -15.48 16.48
CA VAL A 70 -0.58 -14.16 17.03
C VAL A 70 0.68 -13.50 17.56
N SER A 71 0.86 -12.23 17.23
CA SER A 71 1.96 -11.45 17.78
C SER A 71 1.49 -10.02 18.04
N SER A 72 1.94 -9.42 19.13
CA SER A 72 1.77 -7.99 19.33
C SER A 72 2.70 -7.20 18.40
N ARG A 73 2.40 -5.91 18.19
CA ARG A 73 3.30 -4.97 17.50
C ARG A 73 4.71 -4.99 18.10
N ALA A 74 4.81 -4.97 19.44
CA ALA A 74 6.08 -4.93 20.15
C ALA A 74 6.91 -6.22 19.96
N GLU A 75 6.28 -7.39 20.00
CA GLU A 75 6.94 -8.68 19.75
C GLU A 75 7.41 -8.80 18.30
N LEU A 76 6.58 -8.36 17.35
CA LEU A 76 6.91 -8.39 15.93
C LEU A 76 8.13 -7.51 15.64
N ASP A 77 8.21 -6.31 16.23
CA ASP A 77 9.37 -5.44 16.13
C ASP A 77 10.64 -6.08 16.72
N ARG A 78 10.54 -6.72 17.90
CA ARG A 78 11.67 -7.45 18.51
C ARG A 78 12.14 -8.59 17.62
N SER A 79 11.21 -9.36 17.08
CA SER A 79 11.45 -10.52 16.20
C SER A 79 12.03 -10.11 14.84
N PHE A 80 11.61 -8.96 14.31
CA PHE A 80 12.15 -8.41 13.06
C PHE A 80 13.62 -8.00 13.24
N ARG A 81 13.92 -7.27 14.32
CA ARG A 81 15.29 -6.81 14.63
C ARG A 81 16.27 -7.95 14.89
N SER A 82 15.80 -9.08 15.41
CA SER A 82 16.63 -10.27 15.61
C SER A 82 16.78 -11.12 14.35
N GLY A 83 16.14 -10.75 13.23
CA GLY A 83 16.27 -11.45 11.96
C GLY A 83 15.49 -12.76 11.92
N SER A 84 14.26 -12.77 12.40
CA SER A 84 13.37 -13.94 12.36
C SER A 84 13.22 -14.54 10.96
N PRO A 85 13.55 -15.84 10.75
CA PRO A 85 13.27 -16.53 9.49
C PRO A 85 11.78 -16.59 9.15
N PHE A 86 10.92 -16.68 10.17
CA PHE A 86 9.47 -16.69 10.00
C PHE A 86 8.97 -15.37 9.41
N LEU A 87 9.42 -14.23 9.93
CA LEU A 87 9.02 -12.94 9.37
C LEU A 87 9.55 -12.74 7.95
N ARG A 88 10.72 -13.28 7.61
CA ARG A 88 11.19 -13.30 6.21
C ARG A 88 10.30 -14.12 5.28
N LEU A 89 9.75 -15.25 5.77
CA LEU A 89 8.78 -16.04 5.02
C LEU A 89 7.51 -15.25 4.75
N VAL A 90 6.94 -14.64 5.80
CA VAL A 90 5.74 -13.80 5.70
C VAL A 90 5.99 -12.61 4.78
N GLN A 91 7.16 -11.96 4.82
CA GLN A 91 7.49 -10.88 3.89
C GLN A 91 7.54 -11.33 2.41
N ARG A 92 7.92 -12.59 2.16
CA ARG A 92 8.07 -13.11 0.79
C ARG A 92 6.75 -13.62 0.20
N GLN A 93 5.92 -14.23 1.02
CA GLN A 93 4.71 -14.96 0.59
C GLN A 93 3.42 -14.35 1.13
N GLY A 94 3.52 -13.39 2.05
CA GLY A 94 2.38 -12.84 2.77
C GLY A 94 1.49 -11.98 1.88
N ARG A 95 0.19 -12.15 2.07
CA ARG A 95 -0.86 -11.32 1.51
C ARG A 95 -1.64 -10.69 2.66
N VAL A 96 -1.59 -9.37 2.74
CA VAL A 96 -2.37 -8.61 3.73
C VAL A 96 -3.85 -8.78 3.39
N LEU A 97 -4.61 -9.35 4.32
CA LEU A 97 -6.07 -9.48 4.23
C LEU A 97 -6.79 -8.32 4.89
N TYR A 98 -6.17 -7.76 5.94
CA TYR A 98 -6.67 -6.60 6.65
C TYR A 98 -5.52 -5.81 7.27
N MET A 99 -5.64 -4.48 7.29
CA MET A 99 -4.77 -3.59 8.05
C MET A 99 -5.61 -2.43 8.59
N LYS A 100 -5.54 -2.22 9.89
CA LYS A 100 -6.18 -1.11 10.59
C LYS A 100 -5.63 0.20 10.06
N ASP A 101 -6.53 1.16 9.83
CA ASP A 101 -6.19 2.51 9.36
C ASP A 101 -5.37 2.51 8.05
N ALA A 102 -5.48 1.47 7.21
CA ALA A 102 -4.70 1.37 5.98
C ALA A 102 -4.89 2.60 5.09
N LEU A 103 -6.14 3.03 4.90
CA LEU A 103 -6.47 4.22 4.11
C LEU A 103 -5.78 5.47 4.64
N THR A 104 -5.82 5.67 5.96
CA THR A 104 -5.14 6.76 6.66
C THR A 104 -3.65 6.77 6.40
N GLU A 105 -3.02 5.60 6.46
CA GLU A 105 -1.58 5.47 6.22
C GLU A 105 -1.22 5.77 4.76
N TRP A 106 -2.06 5.37 3.79
CA TRP A 106 -1.87 5.76 2.38
C TRP A 106 -1.91 7.28 2.18
N ILE A 107 -2.86 7.96 2.83
CA ILE A 107 -2.97 9.43 2.79
C ILE A 107 -1.73 10.07 3.41
N ARG A 108 -1.34 9.62 4.62
CA ARG A 108 -0.18 10.12 5.35
C ARG A 108 1.10 10.00 4.54
N LEU A 109 1.31 8.85 3.89
CA LEU A 109 2.49 8.62 3.03
C LEU A 109 2.46 9.51 1.78
N ALA A 110 1.28 9.74 1.18
CA ALA A 110 1.16 10.65 0.04
C ALA A 110 1.52 12.10 0.43
N GLU A 111 1.09 12.56 1.60
CA GLU A 111 1.45 13.89 2.12
C GLU A 111 2.92 14.01 2.52
N GLU A 112 3.49 12.96 3.11
CA GLU A 112 4.91 12.89 3.46
C GLU A 112 5.79 13.00 2.21
N ASP A 113 5.49 12.22 1.17
CA ASP A 113 6.21 12.27 -0.11
C ASP A 113 6.14 13.66 -0.76
N LEU A 114 5.01 14.36 -0.67
CA LEU A 114 4.87 15.70 -1.25
C LEU A 114 5.75 16.73 -0.52
N ARG A 115 5.80 16.64 0.81
CA ARG A 115 6.70 17.45 1.64
C ARG A 115 8.16 17.11 1.38
N GLU A 116 8.48 15.83 1.21
CA GLU A 116 9.82 15.37 0.82
C GLU A 116 10.21 15.94 -0.55
N ALA A 117 9.31 15.92 -1.54
CA ALA A 117 9.55 16.49 -2.86
C ALA A 117 9.93 17.98 -2.77
N ALA A 118 9.17 18.75 -1.99
CA ALA A 118 9.45 20.17 -1.75
C ALA A 118 10.80 20.40 -1.04
N TYR A 119 11.14 19.55 -0.06
CA TYR A 119 12.42 19.62 0.65
C TYR A 119 13.61 19.30 -0.26
N LEU A 120 13.53 18.22 -1.03
CA LEU A 120 14.57 17.80 -1.98
C LEU A 120 14.77 18.84 -3.09
N SER A 121 13.69 19.44 -3.59
CA SER A 121 13.75 20.51 -4.59
C SER A 121 14.55 21.70 -4.06
N LYS A 122 14.29 22.15 -2.83
CA LYS A 122 15.05 23.22 -2.16
C LYS A 122 16.52 22.86 -1.96
N GLY A 123 16.80 21.59 -1.67
CA GLY A 123 18.16 21.07 -1.50
C GLY A 123 18.94 20.82 -2.80
N GLY A 124 18.34 21.06 -3.98
CA GLY A 124 18.97 20.82 -5.28
C GLY A 124 18.95 19.34 -5.73
N PHE A 125 18.26 18.47 -5.01
CA PHE A 125 18.11 17.04 -5.32
C PHE A 125 16.92 16.80 -6.26
N TYR A 126 16.94 17.42 -7.44
CA TYR A 126 15.79 17.49 -8.35
C TYR A 126 15.27 16.13 -8.82
N ARG A 127 16.16 15.15 -9.05
CA ARG A 127 15.73 13.78 -9.40
C ARG A 127 14.90 13.15 -8.28
N GLY A 128 15.36 13.29 -7.04
CA GLY A 128 14.63 12.82 -5.86
C GLY A 128 13.32 13.57 -5.68
N ALA A 129 13.32 14.88 -5.91
CA ALA A 129 12.10 15.70 -5.85
C ALA A 129 11.04 15.25 -6.87
N CYS A 130 11.44 15.02 -8.12
CA CYS A 130 10.56 14.46 -9.16
C CYS A 130 9.97 13.10 -8.74
N PHE A 131 10.82 12.20 -8.22
CA PHE A 131 10.39 10.87 -7.81
C PHE A 131 9.41 10.92 -6.64
N ALA A 132 9.70 11.70 -5.60
CA ALA A 132 8.83 11.89 -4.46
C ALA A 132 7.47 12.50 -4.88
N ALA A 133 7.46 13.47 -5.81
CA ALA A 133 6.21 14.02 -6.34
C ALA A 133 5.37 12.95 -7.08
N GLN A 134 5.99 12.08 -7.88
CA GLN A 134 5.28 10.98 -8.55
C GLN A 134 4.74 9.97 -7.52
N GLN A 135 5.52 9.62 -6.50
CA GLN A 135 5.09 8.70 -5.44
C GLN A 135 3.92 9.24 -4.62
N SER A 136 3.96 10.53 -4.29
CA SER A 136 2.87 11.23 -3.62
C SER A 136 1.56 11.06 -4.39
N LEU A 137 1.60 11.36 -5.70
CA LEU A 137 0.42 11.23 -6.55
C LEU A 137 -0.05 9.78 -6.67
N GLU A 138 0.87 8.82 -6.89
CA GLU A 138 0.54 7.40 -6.99
C GLU A 138 -0.19 6.90 -5.73
N LYS A 139 0.33 7.24 -4.55
CA LYS A 139 -0.25 6.85 -3.26
C LYS A 139 -1.60 7.51 -3.02
N ALA A 140 -1.74 8.80 -3.35
CA ALA A 140 -3.01 9.51 -3.21
C ALA A 140 -4.11 8.92 -4.12
N LEU A 141 -3.78 8.60 -5.38
CA LEU A 141 -4.71 7.94 -6.30
C LEU A 141 -5.13 6.55 -5.79
N LYS A 142 -4.18 5.77 -5.27
CA LYS A 142 -4.47 4.47 -4.64
C LYS A 142 -5.35 4.63 -3.41
N ALA A 143 -5.13 5.63 -2.57
CA ALA A 143 -6.00 5.92 -1.43
C ALA A 143 -7.44 6.21 -1.88
N GLU A 144 -7.63 7.04 -2.91
CA GLU A 144 -8.96 7.37 -3.42
C GLU A 144 -9.66 6.14 -4.01
N LEU A 145 -8.93 5.30 -4.77
CA LEU A 145 -9.44 4.05 -5.31
C LEU A 145 -9.83 3.06 -4.20
N LEU A 146 -8.99 2.91 -3.17
CA LEU A 146 -9.27 2.06 -2.00
C LEU A 146 -10.53 2.51 -1.27
N LYS A 147 -10.72 3.82 -1.06
CA LYS A 147 -11.94 4.39 -0.48
C LYS A 147 -13.19 4.05 -1.30
N ARG A 148 -13.04 3.81 -2.60
CA ARG A 148 -14.11 3.45 -3.55
C ARG A 148 -14.29 1.94 -3.75
N GLY A 149 -13.60 1.11 -2.96
CA GLY A 149 -13.74 -0.34 -2.99
C GLY A 149 -12.90 -1.04 -4.05
N TRP A 150 -11.91 -0.36 -4.64
CA TRP A 150 -10.94 -1.02 -5.52
C TRP A 150 -10.00 -1.93 -4.71
N GLU A 151 -9.70 -3.12 -5.24
CA GLU A 151 -8.66 -3.99 -4.68
C GLU A 151 -7.27 -3.51 -5.11
N LEU A 152 -6.34 -3.36 -4.16
CA LEU A 152 -5.00 -2.87 -4.44
C LEU A 152 -4.25 -3.78 -5.43
N GLU A 153 -3.92 -3.24 -6.61
CA GLU A 153 -3.03 -3.89 -7.57
C GLU A 153 -1.65 -3.21 -7.64
N ARG A 154 -0.64 -3.96 -8.08
CA ARG A 154 0.71 -3.45 -8.31
C ARG A 154 0.78 -2.65 -9.63
N ILE A 155 0.23 -1.44 -9.61
CA ILE A 155 0.25 -0.48 -10.72
C ILE A 155 1.04 0.76 -10.29
N HIS A 156 1.93 1.22 -11.16
CA HIS A 156 2.75 2.42 -10.94
C HIS A 156 2.48 3.55 -11.96
N SER A 157 1.75 3.25 -13.03
CA SER A 157 1.39 4.26 -14.03
C SER A 157 0.23 5.12 -13.51
N ILE A 158 0.49 6.42 -13.41
CA ILE A 158 -0.49 7.46 -13.11
C ILE A 158 -1.61 7.44 -14.14
N ARG A 159 -1.28 7.30 -15.43
CA ARG A 159 -2.27 7.19 -16.52
C ARG A 159 -3.26 6.05 -16.28
N ARG A 160 -2.76 4.87 -15.92
CA ARG A 160 -3.59 3.70 -15.66
C ARG A 160 -4.44 3.89 -14.40
N LEU A 161 -3.88 4.44 -13.32
CA LEU A 161 -4.63 4.71 -12.09
C LEU A 161 -5.74 5.74 -12.33
N ALA A 162 -5.47 6.81 -13.09
CA ALA A 162 -6.46 7.82 -13.46
C ALA A 162 -7.61 7.22 -14.30
N ALA A 163 -7.31 6.35 -15.26
CA ALA A 163 -8.32 5.68 -16.07
C ALA A 163 -9.20 4.73 -15.23
N ILE A 164 -8.61 4.00 -14.29
CA ILE A 164 -9.38 3.17 -13.35
C ILE A 164 -10.28 4.07 -12.51
N LEU A 165 -9.75 5.16 -11.97
CA LEU A 165 -10.49 6.10 -11.12
C LEU A 165 -11.68 6.75 -11.83
N GLU A 166 -11.54 7.03 -13.13
CA GLU A 166 -12.66 7.48 -13.98
C GLU A 166 -13.78 6.43 -14.05
N GLY A 167 -13.43 5.14 -14.13
CA GLY A 167 -14.38 4.03 -14.04
C GLY A 167 -15.10 3.94 -12.68
N TYR A 168 -14.49 4.46 -11.61
CA TYR A 168 -15.10 4.64 -10.29
C TYR A 168 -15.80 6.01 -10.11
N GLY A 169 -16.04 6.74 -11.20
CA GLY A 169 -16.86 7.95 -11.23
C GLY A 169 -16.15 9.23 -10.79
N LEU A 170 -14.81 9.27 -10.76
CA LEU A 170 -14.05 10.49 -10.52
C LEU A 170 -13.09 10.77 -11.68
N ARG A 171 -13.38 11.83 -12.44
CA ARG A 171 -12.56 12.25 -13.57
C ARG A 171 -11.61 13.38 -13.15
N LEU A 172 -10.31 13.15 -13.29
CA LEU A 172 -9.28 14.14 -12.96
C LEU A 172 -9.14 15.17 -14.07
N GLN A 173 -9.01 16.44 -13.69
CA GLN A 173 -8.64 17.55 -14.57
C GLN A 173 -7.11 17.65 -14.60
N CYS A 174 -6.52 17.03 -15.62
CA CYS A 174 -5.06 16.95 -15.80
C CYS A 174 -4.72 17.04 -17.28
N ASP A 175 -3.55 17.59 -17.58
CA ASP A 175 -3.02 17.60 -18.94
C ASP A 175 -2.40 16.24 -19.25
N GLU A 176 -2.60 15.73 -20.48
CA GLU A 176 -1.97 14.49 -20.91
C GLU A 176 -0.43 14.60 -20.85
N GLU A 177 0.11 15.79 -21.14
CA GLU A 177 1.55 16.04 -21.06
C GLU A 177 2.06 16.01 -19.61
N GLU A 178 1.24 16.39 -18.62
CA GLU A 178 1.58 16.30 -17.19
C GLU A 178 1.65 14.82 -16.76
N ILE A 179 0.68 14.00 -17.19
CA ILE A 179 0.65 12.57 -16.89
C ILE A 179 1.86 11.86 -17.52
N ASP A 180 2.14 12.11 -18.80
CA ASP A 180 3.27 11.47 -19.49
C ASP A 180 4.60 11.85 -18.87
N PHE A 181 4.75 13.12 -18.46
CA PHE A 181 5.92 13.56 -17.73
C PHE A 181 6.06 12.81 -16.39
N LEU A 182 5.01 12.70 -15.59
CA LEU A 182 5.05 11.98 -14.31
C LEU A 182 5.33 10.47 -14.48
N ASP A 183 4.72 9.81 -15.47
CA ASP A 183 5.00 8.40 -15.77
C ASP A 183 6.44 8.19 -16.29
N SER A 184 7.02 9.18 -16.96
CA SER A 184 8.43 9.13 -17.41
C SER A 184 9.42 9.13 -16.24
N ILE A 185 9.10 9.82 -15.13
CA ILE A 185 9.96 9.89 -13.93
C ILE A 185 10.21 8.48 -13.36
N TYR A 186 9.17 7.64 -13.34
CA TYR A 186 9.28 6.27 -12.83
C TYR A 186 10.24 5.40 -13.67
N ARG A 187 10.32 5.68 -14.97
CA ARG A 187 11.26 5.04 -15.92
C ARG A 187 12.64 5.70 -15.95
N GLY A 188 12.84 6.84 -15.29
CA GLY A 188 14.14 7.52 -15.23
C GLY A 188 15.07 7.03 -14.12
N ARG A 189 14.77 5.88 -13.51
CA ARG A 189 15.43 5.40 -12.27
C ARG A 189 16.70 4.61 -12.51
N TYR A 190 16.89 4.05 -13.70
CA TYR A 190 18.08 3.26 -14.05
C TYR A 190 18.88 3.92 -15.17
N PRO A 191 20.23 3.90 -15.10
CA PRO A 191 21.08 4.43 -16.18
C PRO A 191 20.81 3.81 -17.56
N ALA A 192 20.31 2.57 -17.63
CA ALA A 192 19.92 1.92 -18.88
C ALA A 192 18.62 2.50 -19.48
N GLU A 193 17.77 3.11 -18.66
CA GLU A 193 16.51 3.74 -19.07
C GLU A 193 16.68 5.26 -19.34
N GLU A 194 17.82 5.86 -18.93
CA GLU A 194 18.22 7.25 -19.25
C GLU A 194 18.35 7.53 -20.76
N GLY A 195 18.36 6.49 -21.61
CA GLY A 195 18.47 6.59 -23.06
C GLY A 195 17.18 6.97 -23.81
N LEU A 196 16.00 7.00 -23.15
CA LEU A 196 14.70 7.21 -23.80
C LEU A 196 14.11 8.62 -23.64
N LEU A 197 14.92 9.59 -23.15
CA LEU A 197 14.59 10.99 -22.83
C LEU A 197 13.97 11.22 -21.43
N PRO A 198 14.34 12.32 -20.73
CA PRO A 198 15.41 13.26 -21.09
C PRO A 198 16.79 12.68 -20.76
N LEU A 199 17.74 12.79 -21.70
CA LEU A 199 19.15 12.39 -21.57
C LEU A 199 19.93 13.18 -20.49
N LYS A 200 19.26 14.06 -19.74
CA LYS A 200 19.82 14.92 -18.70
C LYS A 200 19.07 14.68 -17.41
N SER A 201 19.82 14.62 -16.31
CA SER A 201 19.25 14.64 -14.95
C SER A 201 18.23 15.78 -14.83
N PRO A 202 17.05 15.55 -14.21
CA PRO A 202 16.04 16.58 -13.99
C PRO A 202 16.64 17.83 -13.36
N GLY A 203 16.24 19.00 -13.86
CA GLY A 203 16.61 20.30 -13.30
C GLY A 203 15.57 20.85 -12.32
N SER A 204 15.83 22.04 -11.79
CA SER A 204 14.89 22.74 -10.89
C SER A 204 13.53 22.98 -11.51
N ARG A 205 13.47 23.25 -12.82
CA ARG A 205 12.21 23.42 -13.57
C ARG A 205 11.40 22.13 -13.65
N ASP A 206 12.07 20.99 -13.84
CA ASP A 206 11.42 19.69 -13.90
C ASP A 206 10.85 19.30 -12.54
N ALA A 207 11.62 19.54 -11.46
CA ALA A 207 11.16 19.32 -10.09
C ALA A 207 9.96 20.21 -9.74
N ALA A 208 10.03 21.50 -10.07
CA ALA A 208 8.91 22.42 -9.86
C ALA A 208 7.66 22.00 -10.64
N ARG A 209 7.83 21.57 -11.90
CA ARG A 209 6.73 21.05 -12.73
C ARG A 209 6.12 19.79 -12.12
N ALA A 210 6.93 18.84 -11.66
CA ALA A 210 6.46 17.59 -11.06
C ALA A 210 5.66 17.85 -9.78
N ILE A 211 6.17 18.70 -8.89
CA ILE A 211 5.50 19.08 -7.65
C ILE A 211 4.18 19.78 -7.95
N ALA A 212 4.17 20.77 -8.84
CA ALA A 212 2.95 21.51 -9.19
C ALA A 212 1.88 20.59 -9.81
N ALA A 213 2.27 19.67 -10.68
CA ALA A 213 1.35 18.69 -11.27
C ALA A 213 0.79 17.74 -10.19
N ALA A 214 1.64 17.23 -9.30
CA ALA A 214 1.20 16.39 -8.19
C ALA A 214 0.24 17.14 -7.26
N GLU A 215 0.59 18.34 -6.79
CA GLU A 215 -0.27 19.20 -5.95
C GLU A 215 -1.63 19.45 -6.60
N LYS A 216 -1.64 19.83 -7.88
CA LYS A 216 -2.86 20.09 -8.66
C LYS A 216 -3.77 18.87 -8.69
N ILE A 217 -3.23 17.67 -8.96
CA ILE A 217 -4.05 16.46 -9.08
C ILE A 217 -4.47 15.95 -7.70
N VAL A 218 -3.55 15.91 -6.72
CA VAL A 218 -3.81 15.49 -5.34
C VAL A 218 -4.92 16.35 -4.72
N SER A 219 -4.92 17.67 -4.96
CA SER A 219 -5.96 18.57 -4.46
C SER A 219 -7.37 18.27 -4.98
N GLN A 220 -7.51 17.52 -6.08
CA GLN A 220 -8.81 17.12 -6.64
C GLN A 220 -9.38 15.88 -5.98
N LEU A 221 -8.57 15.14 -5.21
CA LEU A 221 -8.97 13.88 -4.58
C LEU A 221 -9.72 14.14 -3.26
N PRO A 222 -11.00 13.76 -3.13
CA PRO A 222 -11.76 13.93 -1.90
C PRO A 222 -11.08 13.33 -0.67
N VAL A 223 -10.48 12.14 -0.80
CA VAL A 223 -9.80 11.45 0.31
C VAL A 223 -8.70 12.30 0.96
N MET A 224 -8.06 13.17 0.20
CA MET A 224 -6.98 14.04 0.69
C MET A 224 -7.51 15.28 1.41
N ARG A 225 -8.75 15.72 1.10
CA ARG A 225 -9.37 16.89 1.76
C ARG A 225 -10.00 16.54 3.09
N ASP A 226 -10.69 15.40 3.13
CA ASP A 226 -11.42 14.94 4.31
C ASP A 226 -10.49 14.64 5.49
N TYR A 227 -9.19 14.42 5.23
CA TYR A 227 -8.19 14.03 6.22
C TYR A 227 -7.34 15.19 6.75
N SER A 228 -7.35 16.36 6.09
CA SER A 228 -6.63 17.55 6.54
C SER A 228 -7.46 18.44 7.49
N SER A 229 -8.58 17.94 8.02
CA SER A 229 -9.50 18.63 8.96
C SER A 229 -9.49 17.95 10.33
#